data_AF-A0A9D3ZXM3-F1
#
_entry.id   AF-A0A9D3ZXM3-F1
#
_cell.length_a   1.000
_cell.length_b   1.000
_cell.length_c   1.000
_cell.angle_alpha   90.00
_cell.angle_beta   90.00
_cell.angle_gamma   90.00
#
_symmetry.space_group_name_H-M   'P 1'
#
loop_
_entity.id
_entity.type
_entity.pdbx_description
1 polymer ?
#
loop_
_entity_poly.entity_id
_entity_poly.type
_entity_poly.pdbx_seq_one_letter_code
_entity_poly.pdbx_strand_id
1 'polypeptide(L)'
;MLAWDKVCLPKGMEGLRFRDIRHFSIALLGRQVFALRLGNEILPTNAKIVSIRQNVNRECPRCGAGTETLVLALKDCPTGHAILTCGGLDGRFINNNYECCIDWIKEYIRFLDKKAIADFITILWNS
;
A
#
# COMPACT_ATOMS: atom_id res chain seq x y z
N MET A 1 17.91 -1.38 -18.23
CA MET A 1 17.62 0.00 -18.65
C MET A 1 16.12 0.07 -18.90
N LEU A 2 15.35 0.82 -18.09
CA LEU A 2 13.90 0.91 -18.24
C LEU A 2 13.56 1.62 -19.56
N ALA A 3 12.71 0.98 -20.38
CA ALA A 3 12.26 1.48 -21.67
C ALA A 3 11.21 2.60 -21.47
N TRP A 4 11.71 3.82 -21.23
CA TRP A 4 10.92 5.03 -20.98
C TRP A 4 9.95 5.39 -22.13
N ASP A 5 10.30 4.97 -23.35
CA ASP A 5 9.51 5.10 -24.58
C ASP A 5 8.17 4.36 -24.50
N LYS A 6 8.10 3.25 -23.76
CA LYS A 6 6.88 2.43 -23.63
C LYS A 6 5.92 2.91 -22.54
N VAL A 7 6.42 3.68 -21.56
CA VAL A 7 5.62 4.17 -20.42
C VAL A 7 4.66 5.31 -20.82
N CYS A 8 5.00 6.06 -21.88
CA CYS A 8 4.26 7.23 -22.35
C CYS A 8 3.09 6.92 -23.30
N LEU A 9 2.79 5.65 -23.58
CA LEU A 9 1.72 5.27 -24.51
C LEU A 9 0.32 5.41 -23.89
N PRO A 10 -0.71 5.78 -24.67
CA PRO A 10 -2.09 5.85 -24.21
C PRO A 10 -2.63 4.44 -23.84
N LYS A 11 -3.59 4.39 -22.91
CA LYS A 11 -4.11 3.17 -22.23
C LYS A 11 -4.58 2.01 -23.12
N GLY A 12 -4.77 2.20 -24.43
CA GLY A 12 -5.03 1.10 -25.37
C GLY A 12 -3.80 0.23 -25.68
N MET A 13 -2.61 0.63 -25.22
CA MET A 13 -1.33 -0.06 -25.41
C MET A 13 -0.46 -0.03 -24.13
N GLU A 14 -1.00 -0.48 -22.98
CA GLU A 14 -0.21 -0.83 -21.78
C GLU A 14 0.63 0.30 -21.10
N GLY A 15 0.27 1.59 -21.25
CA GLY A 15 0.99 2.70 -20.61
C GLY A 15 0.44 3.21 -19.26
N LEU A 16 1.33 3.65 -18.36
CA LEU A 16 1.06 4.04 -16.96
C LEU A 16 0.61 5.50 -16.74
N ARG A 17 0.29 6.25 -17.81
CA ARG A 17 -0.24 7.64 -17.79
C ARG A 17 0.63 8.74 -17.11
N PHE A 18 1.95 8.59 -16.98
CA PHE A 18 2.79 9.74 -16.57
C PHE A 18 3.23 10.56 -17.79
N ARG A 19 2.54 11.66 -18.10
CA ARG A 19 2.90 12.61 -19.19
C ARG A 19 3.80 13.78 -18.75
N ASP A 20 3.94 14.03 -17.45
CA ASP A 20 4.70 15.17 -16.90
C ASP A 20 5.72 14.67 -15.87
N ILE A 21 6.99 15.02 -16.09
CA ILE A 21 8.13 14.64 -15.24
C ILE A 21 7.96 15.10 -13.78
N ARG A 22 7.25 16.21 -13.55
CA ARG A 22 6.99 16.72 -12.18
C ARG A 22 6.04 15.80 -11.42
N HIS A 23 5.04 15.25 -12.10
CA HIS A 23 4.13 14.27 -11.50
C HIS A 23 4.84 12.94 -11.19
N PHE A 24 5.80 12.55 -12.03
CA PHE A 24 6.65 11.39 -11.78
C PHE A 24 7.56 11.59 -10.55
N SER A 25 8.22 12.74 -10.43
CA SER A 25 9.06 13.07 -9.27
C SER A 25 8.25 13.14 -7.97
N ILE A 26 7.06 13.74 -8.00
CA ILE A 26 6.16 13.79 -6.84
C ILE A 26 5.68 12.40 -6.45
N ALA A 27 5.32 11.55 -7.41
CA ALA A 27 4.91 10.17 -7.15
C ALA A 27 6.06 9.34 -6.54
N LEU A 28 7.29 9.53 -7.02
CA LEU A 28 8.46 8.87 -6.46
C LEU A 28 8.73 9.29 -5.01
N LEU A 29 8.71 10.59 -4.73
CA LEU A 29 8.86 11.14 -3.38
C LEU A 29 7.71 10.71 -2.47
N GLY A 30 6.47 10.71 -2.97
CA GLY A 30 5.29 10.27 -2.23
C GLY A 30 5.41 8.81 -1.79
N ARG A 31 5.85 7.92 -2.68
CA ARG A 31 6.10 6.51 -2.36
C ARG A 31 7.20 6.33 -1.31
N GLN A 32 8.27 7.12 -1.35
CA GLN A 32 9.33 7.07 -0.33
C GLN A 32 8.81 7.54 1.05
N VAL A 33 8.07 8.64 1.08
CA VAL A 33 7.44 9.15 2.31
C VAL A 33 6.43 8.13 2.85
N PHE A 34 5.68 7.45 1.99
CA PHE A 34 4.79 6.38 2.42
C PHE A 34 5.54 5.20 3.02
N ALA A 35 6.59 4.71 2.37
CA ALA A 35 7.39 3.61 2.90
C ALA A 35 7.94 3.97 4.29
N LEU A 36 8.43 5.20 4.46
CA LEU A 36 8.88 5.70 5.76
C LEU A 36 7.74 5.74 6.79
N ARG A 37 6.56 6.22 6.40
CA ARG A 37 5.40 6.31 7.31
C ARG A 37 4.85 4.95 7.69
N LEU A 38 4.83 4.02 6.75
CA LEU A 38 4.40 2.64 6.92
C LEU A 38 5.34 1.91 7.90
N GLY A 39 6.66 2.03 7.69
CA GLY A 39 7.68 1.41 8.55
C GLY A 39 7.78 1.99 9.97
N ASN A 40 7.15 3.13 10.24
CA ASN A 40 7.05 3.72 11.58
C ASN A 40 5.64 3.63 12.18
N GLU A 41 4.70 2.94 11.51
CA GLU A 41 3.27 2.93 11.85
C GLU A 41 2.71 4.32 12.13
N ILE A 42 3.08 5.33 11.35
CA ILE A 42 2.54 6.70 11.49
C ILE A 42 1.51 7.04 10.42
N LEU A 43 1.20 6.10 9.53
CA LEU A 43 0.10 6.26 8.59
C LEU A 43 -1.21 6.51 9.36
N PRO A 44 -1.98 7.54 8.97
CA PRO A 44 -3.23 7.88 9.63
C PRO A 44 -4.26 6.79 9.35
N THR A 45 -4.91 6.31 10.40
CA THR A 45 -6.06 5.41 10.31
C THR A 45 -7.14 5.89 11.26
N ASN A 46 -8.40 5.53 11.04
CA ASN A 46 -9.48 5.97 11.94
C ASN A 46 -9.25 5.49 13.38
N ALA A 47 -8.62 4.32 13.60
CA ALA A 47 -8.21 3.89 14.94
C ALA A 47 -7.33 4.94 15.66
N LYS A 48 -6.35 5.53 14.96
CA LYS A 48 -5.47 6.57 15.51
C LYS A 48 -6.10 7.94 15.53
N ILE A 49 -6.93 8.28 14.56
CA ILE A 49 -7.61 9.58 14.53
C ILE A 49 -8.56 9.69 15.72
N VAL A 50 -9.25 8.60 16.06
CA VAL A 50 -10.20 8.55 17.17
C VAL A 50 -9.52 8.74 18.53
N SER A 51 -8.26 8.35 18.69
CA SER A 51 -7.51 8.64 19.92
C SER A 51 -7.21 10.14 20.10
N ILE A 52 -7.36 10.95 19.03
CA ILE A 52 -7.14 12.40 19.03
C ILE A 52 -8.48 13.15 18.97
N ARG A 53 -9.49 12.62 18.26
CA ARG A 53 -10.79 13.27 18.01
C ARG A 53 -11.95 12.29 18.26
N GLN A 54 -12.84 12.62 19.19
CA GLN A 54 -13.86 11.69 19.70
C GLN A 54 -15.05 11.41 18.75
N ASN A 55 -15.28 12.24 17.72
CA ASN A 55 -16.44 12.13 16.81
C ASN A 55 -16.04 11.71 15.38
N VAL A 56 -15.19 10.68 15.27
CA VAL A 56 -14.78 10.12 13.98
C VAL A 56 -15.27 8.69 13.88
N ASN A 57 -15.87 8.31 12.74
CA ASN A 57 -16.26 6.93 12.50
C ASN A 57 -14.98 6.06 12.52
N ARG A 58 -14.99 5.01 13.35
CA ARG A 58 -13.88 4.05 13.48
C ARG A 58 -13.79 3.11 12.30
N GLU A 59 -14.88 2.95 11.56
CA GLU A 59 -15.01 1.95 10.51
C GLU A 59 -14.04 2.19 9.35
N CYS A 60 -13.65 1.10 8.68
CA CYS A 60 -12.90 1.21 7.45
C CYS A 60 -13.73 1.95 6.39
N PRO A 61 -13.25 3.06 5.81
CA PRO A 61 -14.00 3.84 4.82
C PRO A 61 -14.21 3.09 3.49
N ARG A 62 -13.49 1.98 3.27
CA ARG A 62 -13.60 1.17 2.05
C ARG A 62 -14.65 0.08 2.14
N CYS A 63 -14.66 -0.67 3.24
CA CYS A 63 -15.56 -1.82 3.42
C CYS A 63 -16.64 -1.62 4.48
N GLY A 64 -16.59 -0.53 5.26
CA GLY A 64 -17.54 -0.27 6.35
C GLY A 64 -17.43 -1.23 7.53
N ALA A 65 -16.47 -2.16 7.52
CA ALA A 65 -16.33 -3.20 8.54
C ALA A 65 -15.08 -2.97 9.39
N GLY A 66 -15.18 -3.33 10.68
CA GLY A 66 -14.07 -3.33 11.64
C GLY A 66 -13.52 -1.93 11.95
N THR A 67 -12.72 -1.80 13.01
CA THR A 67 -11.99 -0.55 13.27
C THR A 67 -10.82 -0.44 12.30
N GLU A 68 -10.70 0.67 11.56
CA GLU A 68 -9.65 0.90 10.58
C GLU A 68 -8.26 0.96 11.26
N THR A 69 -7.60 -0.19 11.31
CA THR A 69 -6.17 -0.34 11.59
C THR A 69 -5.40 -0.39 10.28
N LEU A 70 -4.06 -0.30 10.32
CA LEU A 70 -3.24 -0.46 9.12
C LEU A 70 -3.34 -1.87 8.53
N VAL A 71 -3.38 -2.89 9.39
CA VAL A 71 -3.57 -4.28 8.96
C VAL A 71 -4.92 -4.44 8.27
N LEU A 72 -5.99 -3.87 8.86
CA LEU A 72 -7.30 -3.89 8.22
C LEU A 72 -7.29 -3.13 6.88
N ALA A 73 -6.82 -1.89 6.84
CA ALA A 73 -6.88 -1.07 5.64
C ALA A 73 -6.06 -1.63 4.46
N LEU A 74 -4.87 -2.19 4.74
CA LEU A 74 -3.94 -2.65 3.72
C LEU A 74 -4.11 -4.14 3.37
N LYS A 75 -4.53 -4.97 4.33
CA LYS A 75 -4.52 -6.43 4.19
C LYS A 75 -5.90 -7.06 4.29
N ASP A 76 -6.60 -6.84 5.41
CA ASP A 76 -7.83 -7.61 5.71
C ASP A 76 -9.08 -7.00 5.06
N CYS A 77 -9.03 -5.72 4.67
CA CYS A 77 -10.08 -5.08 3.90
C CYS A 77 -10.21 -5.78 2.54
N PRO A 78 -11.42 -6.15 2.08
CA PRO A 78 -11.62 -6.81 0.79
C PRO A 78 -10.95 -6.08 -0.38
N THR A 79 -10.92 -4.74 -0.35
CA THR A 79 -10.22 -3.93 -1.36
C THR A 79 -8.71 -4.10 -1.27
N GLY A 80 -8.12 -3.99 -0.07
CA GLY A 80 -6.68 -4.19 0.15
C GLY A 80 -6.26 -5.62 -0.21
N HIS A 81 -7.01 -6.61 0.27
CA HIS A 81 -6.83 -8.02 -0.06
C HIS A 81 -6.83 -8.27 -1.57
N ALA A 82 -7.80 -7.71 -2.30
CA ALA A 82 -7.87 -7.85 -3.76
C ALA A 82 -6.65 -7.24 -4.45
N ILE A 83 -6.16 -6.08 -4.00
CA ILE A 83 -4.98 -5.41 -4.56
C ILE A 83 -3.72 -6.24 -4.30
N LEU A 84 -3.55 -6.80 -3.10
CA LEU A 84 -2.44 -7.69 -2.79
C LEU A 84 -2.48 -8.96 -3.65
N THR A 85 -3.66 -9.57 -3.79
CA THR A 85 -3.85 -10.78 -4.60
C THR A 85 -3.55 -10.51 -6.08
N CYS A 86 -4.07 -9.41 -6.64
CA CYS A 86 -3.77 -8.99 -8.01
C CYS A 86 -2.30 -8.63 -8.22
N GLY A 87 -1.63 -8.12 -7.18
CA GLY A 87 -0.20 -7.85 -7.17
C GLY A 87 0.69 -9.10 -7.11
N GLY A 88 0.10 -10.30 -7.05
CA GLY A 88 0.81 -11.58 -7.05
C GLY A 88 1.43 -11.93 -5.71
N LEU A 89 0.95 -11.36 -4.60
CA LEU A 89 1.40 -11.76 -3.27
C LEU A 89 0.91 -13.16 -2.91
N ASP A 90 1.81 -13.97 -2.32
CA ASP A 90 1.50 -15.32 -1.85
C ASP A 90 0.47 -15.24 -0.70
N GLY A 91 -0.62 -16.00 -0.84
CA GLY A 91 -1.72 -16.09 0.12
C GLY A 91 -1.27 -16.48 1.53
N ARG A 92 -0.11 -17.14 1.69
CA ARG A 92 0.47 -17.44 3.02
C ARG A 92 0.70 -16.17 3.85
N PHE A 93 1.14 -15.08 3.24
CA PHE A 93 1.39 -13.81 3.94
C PHE A 93 0.12 -12.98 4.13
N ILE A 94 -0.89 -13.20 3.28
CA ILE A 94 -2.18 -12.52 3.36
C ILE A 94 -3.06 -13.16 4.42
N ASN A 95 -2.95 -14.47 4.65
CA ASN A 95 -3.87 -15.22 5.52
C ASN A 95 -3.44 -15.29 7.00
N ASN A 96 -2.19 -14.97 7.34
CA ASN A 96 -1.71 -15.00 8.73
C ASN A 96 -2.27 -13.85 9.57
N ASN A 97 -2.62 -14.07 10.84
CA ASN A 97 -3.05 -12.96 11.71
C ASN A 97 -1.86 -12.21 12.28
N TYR A 98 -1.91 -10.87 12.24
CA TYR A 98 -0.87 -10.00 12.78
C TYR A 98 -1.51 -8.94 13.69
N GLU A 99 -0.92 -8.70 14.86
CA GLU A 99 -1.37 -7.66 15.78
C GLU A 99 -1.01 -6.26 15.29
N CYS A 100 0.16 -6.11 14.64
CA CYS A 100 0.62 -4.85 14.07
C CYS A 100 1.08 -5.00 12.62
N CYS A 101 1.09 -3.88 11.88
CA CYS A 101 1.41 -3.87 10.46
C CYS A 101 2.91 -4.04 10.22
N ILE A 102 3.74 -3.53 11.13
CA ILE A 102 5.20 -3.69 11.04
C ILE A 102 5.61 -5.16 11.09
N ASP A 103 5.01 -5.98 11.95
CA ASP A 103 5.42 -7.39 12.07
C ASP A 103 5.11 -8.18 10.80
N TRP A 104 3.93 -7.93 10.21
CA TRP A 104 3.57 -8.44 8.88
C TRP A 104 4.59 -8.03 7.81
N ILE A 105 4.93 -6.74 7.75
CA ILE A 105 5.86 -6.21 6.74
C ILE A 105 7.27 -6.77 6.95
N LYS A 106 7.73 -6.86 8.21
CA LYS A 106 9.05 -7.41 8.54
C LYS A 106 9.16 -8.87 8.11
N GLU A 107 8.12 -9.67 8.37
CA GLU A 107 8.11 -11.05 7.92
C GLU A 107 8.24 -11.11 6.39
N TYR A 108 7.47 -10.30 5.68
CA TYR A 108 7.49 -10.29 4.22
C TYR A 108 8.85 -9.84 3.65
N ILE A 109 9.41 -8.73 4.14
CA ILE A 109 10.70 -8.18 3.69
C ILE A 109 11.86 -9.16 3.88
N ARG A 110 11.80 -10.05 4.87
CA ARG A 110 12.87 -11.06 5.10
C ARG A 110 13.02 -12.06 3.95
N PHE A 111 11.97 -12.27 3.16
CA PHE A 111 11.96 -13.24 2.08
C PHE A 111 12.09 -12.60 0.69
N LEU A 112 12.07 -11.26 0.59
CA LEU A 112 12.10 -10.55 -0.67
C LEU A 112 13.48 -9.98 -0.99
N ASP A 113 13.82 -9.98 -2.28
CA ASP A 113 14.92 -9.16 -2.78
C ASP A 113 14.54 -7.67 -2.83
N LYS A 114 15.53 -6.79 -3.06
CA LYS A 114 15.33 -5.34 -3.10
C LYS A 114 14.30 -4.89 -4.15
N LYS A 115 14.22 -5.59 -5.28
CA LYS A 115 13.27 -5.26 -6.35
C LYS A 115 11.86 -5.66 -5.92
N ALA A 116 11.70 -6.86 -5.39
CA ALA A 116 10.42 -7.37 -4.88
C ALA A 116 9.89 -6.52 -3.71
N ILE A 117 10.76 -5.98 -2.85
CA ILE A 117 10.36 -5.01 -1.81
C ILE A 117 9.82 -3.72 -2.44
N ALA A 118 10.48 -3.18 -3.47
CA ALA A 118 10.00 -1.97 -4.14
C ALA A 118 8.66 -2.17 -4.86
N ASP A 119 8.48 -3.34 -5.49
CA ASP A 119 7.23 -3.74 -6.13
C ASP A 119 6.12 -3.90 -5.06
N PHE A 120 6.42 -4.53 -3.92
CA PHE A 120 5.50 -4.67 -2.78
C PHE A 120 5.04 -3.33 -2.21
N ILE A 121 5.97 -2.41 -1.91
CA ILE A 121 5.62 -1.07 -1.42
C ILE A 121 4.77 -0.32 -2.45
N THR A 122 5.01 -0.54 -3.74
CA THR A 122 4.19 0.05 -4.81
C THR A 122 2.78 -0.53 -4.84
N ILE A 123 2.61 -1.83 -4.59
CA ILE A 123 1.29 -2.47 -4.45
C ILE A 123 0.56 -1.85 -3.24
N LEU A 124 1.22 -1.77 -2.08
CA LEU A 124 0.65 -1.18 -0.86
C LEU A 124 0.27 0.30 -1.00
N TRP A 125 1.03 1.08 -1.77
CA TRP A 125 0.69 2.48 -2.05
C TRP A 125 -0.62 2.60 -2.85
N ASN A 126 -0.97 1.60 -3.65
CA ASN A 126 -2.22 1.57 -4.39
C ASN A 126 -3.37 0.91 -3.61
N SER A 127 -3.08 0.26 -2.47
CA SER A 127 -4.05 -0.42 -1.63
C SER A 127 -5.07 0.51 -1.04
#